data_AF-A0A2D5G511-F1
#
_entry.id   AF-A0A2D5G511-F1
#
_cell.length_a   1.000
_cell.length_b   1.000
_cell.length_c   1.000
_cell.angle_alpha   90.00
_cell.angle_beta   90.00
_cell.angle_gamma   90.00
#
_symmetry.space_group_name_H-M   'P 1'
#
loop_
_entity.id
_entity.type
_entity.pdbx_description
1 polymer ?
#
loop_
_entity_poly.entity_id
_entity_poly.type
_entity_poly.pdbx_seq_one_letter_code
_entity_poly.pdbx_strand_id
1 'polypeptide(L)'
;LVLVTLAITSFFLQKNSSWLTQILVGGLAIFGVVFAVNSSLHSYLILAFTQSERVTMDVGFYYMANAAGRLLGTLLSGWTYQIVGLVGCLTTATLMVGVSVLATIRLNSGYKPQAVS
;
A
#
# COMPACT_ATOMS: atom_id res chain seq x y z
N LEU A 1 9.36 -4.58 -2.94
CA LEU A 1 10.32 -5.13 -3.92
C LEU A 1 9.83 -4.95 -5.36
N VAL A 2 8.63 -5.41 -5.71
CA VAL A 2 8.06 -5.23 -7.07
C VAL A 2 8.03 -3.77 -7.55
N LEU A 3 7.57 -2.83 -6.71
CA LEU A 3 7.55 -1.41 -7.08
C LEU A 3 8.96 -0.81 -7.27
N VAL A 4 9.94 -1.23 -6.45
CA VAL A 4 11.34 -0.82 -6.58
C VAL A 4 11.89 -1.28 -7.94
N THR A 5 11.66 -2.55 -8.28
CA THR A 5 12.12 -3.10 -9.57
C THR A 5 11.45 -2.41 -10.74
N LEU A 6 10.15 -2.08 -10.64
CA LEU A 6 9.46 -1.33 -11.70
C LEU A 6 10.00 0.10 -11.85
N ALA A 7 10.28 0.80 -10.76
CA ALA A 7 10.85 2.14 -10.80
C ALA A 7 12.23 2.16 -11.49
N ILE A 8 13.10 1.22 -11.11
CA ILE A 8 14.44 1.07 -11.69
C ILE A 8 14.34 0.74 -13.18
N THR A 9 13.58 -0.28 -13.55
CA THR A 9 13.43 -0.69 -14.96
C THR A 9 12.81 0.43 -15.80
N SER A 10 11.86 1.19 -15.25
CA SER A 10 11.26 2.34 -15.94
C SER A 10 12.25 3.48 -16.16
N PHE A 11 13.19 3.68 -15.25
CA PHE A 11 14.26 4.66 -15.43
C PHE A 11 15.21 4.26 -16.56
N PHE A 12 15.60 2.99 -16.66
CA PHE A 12 16.54 2.51 -17.68
C PHE A 12 15.92 2.26 -19.07
N LEU A 13 14.67 1.79 -19.16
CA LEU A 13 14.02 1.43 -20.42
C LEU A 13 13.11 2.52 -21.00
N GLN A 14 13.27 3.79 -20.60
CA GLN A 14 12.44 4.91 -21.08
C GLN A 14 12.32 5.01 -22.61
N LYS A 15 13.34 4.56 -23.35
CA LYS A 15 13.40 4.64 -24.82
C LYS A 15 12.72 3.48 -25.55
N ASN A 16 12.39 2.37 -24.87
CA ASN A 16 11.76 1.19 -25.47
C ASN A 16 10.34 0.98 -24.92
N SER A 17 9.37 1.64 -25.55
CA SER A 17 7.99 1.76 -25.04
C SER A 17 7.24 0.42 -24.95
N SER A 18 7.42 -0.50 -25.91
CA SER A 18 6.65 -1.76 -25.95
C SER A 18 7.03 -2.71 -24.81
N TRP A 19 8.33 -2.95 -24.61
CA TRP A 19 8.82 -3.80 -23.52
C TRP A 19 8.52 -3.20 -22.15
N LEU A 20 8.71 -1.88 -22.01
CA LEU A 20 8.42 -1.18 -20.76
C LEU A 20 6.95 -1.34 -20.36
N THR A 21 6.02 -1.22 -21.31
CA THR A 21 4.58 -1.37 -21.06
C THR A 21 4.24 -2.78 -20.56
N GLN A 22 4.77 -3.82 -21.19
CA GLN A 22 4.54 -5.20 -20.77
C GLN A 22 5.06 -5.47 -19.35
N ILE A 23 6.25 -4.97 -19.04
CA ILE A 23 6.86 -5.11 -17.70
C ILE A 23 6.02 -4.37 -16.65
N LEU A 24 5.57 -3.14 -16.95
CA LEU A 24 4.74 -2.36 -16.04
C LEU A 24 3.41 -3.05 -15.76
N VAL A 25 2.70 -3.50 -16.80
CA VAL A 25 1.42 -4.20 -16.64
C VAL A 25 1.59 -5.47 -15.81
N GLY A 26 2.57 -6.31 -16.14
CA GLY A 26 2.83 -7.54 -15.40
C GLY A 26 3.22 -7.29 -13.94
N GLY A 27 4.14 -6.34 -13.70
CA GLY A 27 4.57 -6.01 -12.35
C GLY A 27 3.48 -5.35 -11.51
N LEU A 28 2.69 -4.45 -12.09
CA LEU A 28 1.56 -3.81 -11.38
C LEU A 28 0.45 -4.81 -11.09
N ALA A 29 0.20 -5.79 -11.97
CA ALA A 29 -0.74 -6.87 -11.69
C ALA A 29 -0.30 -7.73 -10.49
N ILE A 30 0.98 -8.12 -10.44
CA ILE A 30 1.55 -8.85 -9.30
C ILE A 30 1.45 -8.01 -8.02
N PHE A 31 1.82 -6.73 -8.10
CA PHE A 31 1.67 -5.82 -6.96
C PHE A 31 0.21 -5.72 -6.51
N GLY A 32 -0.74 -5.63 -7.44
CA GLY A 32 -2.17 -5.57 -7.16
C GLY A 32 -2.68 -6.81 -6.42
N VAL A 33 -2.23 -8.01 -6.80
CA VAL A 33 -2.57 -9.25 -6.09
C VAL A 33 -2.08 -9.22 -4.65
N VAL A 34 -0.80 -8.86 -4.44
CA VAL A 34 -0.22 -8.77 -3.09
C VAL A 34 -0.92 -7.69 -2.26
N PHE A 35 -1.22 -6.55 -2.86
CA PHE A 35 -1.94 -5.46 -2.21
C PHE A 35 -3.35 -5.88 -1.80
N ALA A 36 -4.08 -6.61 -2.65
CA ALA A 36 -5.42 -7.10 -2.35
C ALA A 36 -5.44 -8.00 -1.11
N VAL A 37 -4.50 -8.94 -1.01
CA VAL A 37 -4.37 -9.81 0.17
C VAL A 37 -4.09 -9.01 1.44
N ASN A 38 -3.17 -8.03 1.39
CA ASN A 38 -2.89 -7.18 2.55
C ASN A 38 -4.10 -6.32 2.94
N SER A 39 -4.84 -5.81 1.96
CA SER A 39 -6.04 -5.01 2.19
C SER A 39 -7.18 -5.83 2.83
N SER A 40 -7.34 -7.10 2.44
CA SER A 40 -8.35 -7.97 3.04
C SER A 40 -7.98 -8.36 4.48
N LEU A 41 -6.69 -8.64 4.73
CA LEU A 41 -6.22 -8.95 6.09
C LEU A 41 -6.41 -7.76 7.04
N HIS A 42 -6.09 -6.55 6.60
CA HIS A 42 -6.24 -5.37 7.46
C HIS A 42 -7.69 -5.14 7.92
N SER A 43 -8.65 -5.37 7.01
CA SER A 43 -10.08 -5.29 7.35
C SER A 43 -10.52 -6.43 8.26
N TYR A 44 -10.01 -7.65 8.06
CA TYR A 44 -10.30 -8.80 8.91
C TYR A 44 -9.77 -8.61 10.34
N LEU A 45 -8.52 -8.17 10.48
CA LEU A 45 -7.86 -8.02 11.79
C LEU A 45 -8.55 -6.97 12.67
N ILE A 46 -9.09 -5.91 12.08
CA ILE A 46 -9.83 -4.89 12.84
C ILE A 46 -11.06 -5.51 13.49
N LEU A 47 -11.86 -6.27 12.73
CA LEU A 47 -13.02 -6.96 13.28
C LEU A 47 -12.62 -8.02 14.31
N ALA A 48 -11.54 -8.75 14.07
CA ALA A 48 -11.04 -9.79 14.98
C ALA A 48 -10.49 -9.23 16.30
N PHE A 49 -10.05 -7.97 16.34
CA PHE A 49 -9.44 -7.34 17.53
C PHE A 49 -10.31 -6.30 18.23
N THR A 50 -11.41 -5.82 17.62
CA THR A 50 -12.33 -4.89 18.28
C THR A 50 -13.17 -5.60 19.36
N GLN A 51 -13.09 -5.12 20.61
CA GLN A 51 -13.99 -5.52 21.70
C GLN A 51 -15.32 -4.74 21.61
N SER A 52 -16.44 -5.40 21.98
CA SER A 52 -17.83 -4.97 21.74
C SER A 52 -18.18 -3.54 22.20
N GLU A 53 -17.42 -2.96 23.12
CA GLU A 53 -17.71 -1.66 23.74
C GLU A 53 -17.09 -0.45 23.03
N ARG A 54 -16.16 -0.65 22.08
CA ARG A 54 -15.48 0.42 21.32
C ARG A 54 -15.49 0.29 19.78
N VAL A 55 -16.29 -0.64 19.26
CA VAL A 55 -16.33 -1.00 17.82
C VAL A 55 -16.54 0.19 16.89
N THR A 56 -17.48 1.10 17.18
CA THR A 56 -17.79 2.24 16.30
C THR A 56 -16.65 3.23 16.16
N MET A 57 -15.89 3.46 17.22
CA MET A 57 -14.75 4.39 17.22
C MET A 57 -13.54 3.80 16.48
N ASP A 58 -13.22 2.53 16.75
CA ASP A 58 -12.08 1.85 16.14
C ASP A 58 -12.29 1.65 14.63
N VAL A 59 -13.49 1.25 14.23
CA VAL A 59 -13.86 1.11 12.81
C VAL A 59 -13.89 2.47 12.12
N GLY A 60 -14.43 3.50 12.78
CA GLY A 60 -14.45 4.87 12.24
C GLY A 60 -13.04 5.41 11.99
N PHE A 61 -12.12 5.23 12.94
CA PHE A 61 -10.72 5.66 12.78
C PHE A 61 -10.04 4.91 11.62
N TYR A 62 -10.29 3.61 11.47
CA TYR A 62 -9.76 2.84 10.34
C TYR A 62 -10.23 3.37 8.98
N TYR A 63 -11.54 3.59 8.81
CA TYR A 63 -12.07 4.09 7.54
C TYR A 63 -11.53 5.48 7.22
N MET A 64 -11.40 6.35 8.22
CA MET A 64 -10.76 7.68 8.06
C MET A 64 -9.30 7.54 7.62
N ALA A 65 -8.52 6.64 8.23
CA ALA A 65 -7.14 6.38 7.84
C ALA A 65 -7.02 5.82 6.42
N ASN A 66 -7.91 4.90 6.02
CA ASN A 66 -7.95 4.35 4.65
C ASN A 66 -8.32 5.43 3.62
N ALA A 67 -9.32 6.27 3.92
CA ALA A 67 -9.71 7.38 3.05
C ALA A 67 -8.57 8.40 2.90
N ALA A 68 -7.90 8.75 4.01
CA ALA A 68 -6.74 9.62 4.00
C ALA A 68 -5.58 9.04 3.17
N GLY A 69 -5.30 7.74 3.32
CA GLY A 69 -4.28 7.06 2.52
C GLY A 69 -4.57 7.10 1.03
N ARG A 70 -5.83 6.87 0.62
CA ARG A 70 -6.25 6.98 -0.79
C ARG A 70 -6.12 8.41 -1.30
N LEU A 71 -6.54 9.41 -0.53
CA LEU A 71 -6.44 10.82 -0.90
C LEU A 71 -4.99 11.26 -1.06
N LEU A 72 -4.13 10.95 -0.10
CA LEU A 72 -2.71 11.28 -0.18
C LEU A 72 -2.04 10.55 -1.34
N GLY A 73 -2.36 9.27 -1.56
CA GLY A 73 -1.85 8.50 -2.69
C GLY A 73 -2.21 9.13 -4.03
N THR A 74 -3.47 9.52 -4.25
CA THR A 74 -3.90 10.14 -5.51
C THR A 74 -3.27 11.52 -5.71
N LEU A 75 -3.28 12.38 -4.68
CA LEU A 75 -2.68 13.72 -4.76
C LEU A 75 -1.17 13.67 -5.01
N LEU A 76 -0.44 12.86 -4.24
CA LEU A 76 1.01 12.73 -4.40
C LEU A 76 1.36 12.08 -5.73
N SER A 77 0.59 11.09 -6.20
CA SER A 77 0.83 10.50 -7.51
C SER A 77 0.63 11.51 -8.64
N GLY A 78 -0.44 12.33 -8.60
CA GLY A 78 -0.67 13.38 -9.58
C GLY A 78 0.39 14.48 -9.56
N TRP A 79 0.80 14.91 -8.37
CA TRP A 79 1.85 15.92 -8.19
C TRP A 79 3.21 15.41 -8.71
N THR A 80 3.60 14.20 -8.33
CA THR A 80 4.89 13.60 -8.72
C THR A 80 4.94 13.24 -10.19
N TYR A 81 3.81 12.85 -10.80
CA TYR A 81 3.71 12.62 -12.24
C TYR A 81 4.01 13.91 -13.02
N GLN A 82 3.50 15.05 -12.57
CA GLN A 82 3.73 16.33 -13.26
C GLN A 82 5.20 16.77 -13.24
N ILE A 83 5.96 16.40 -12.21
CA ILE A 83 7.37 16.83 -12.05
C ILE A 83 8.35 15.80 -12.64
N VAL A 84 8.16 14.51 -12.37
CA VAL A 84 9.14 13.43 -12.65
C VAL A 84 8.55 12.31 -13.51
N GLY A 85 7.27 12.42 -13.89
CA GLY A 85 6.58 11.41 -14.70
C GLY A 85 6.36 10.08 -13.96
N LEU A 86 6.21 9.01 -14.73
CA LEU A 86 5.88 7.67 -14.23
C LEU A 86 6.90 7.15 -13.19
N VAL A 87 8.19 7.41 -13.41
CA VAL A 87 9.25 6.97 -12.47
C VAL A 87 9.03 7.64 -11.11
N GLY A 88 8.65 8.92 -11.09
CA GLY A 88 8.26 9.63 -9.86
C GLY A 88 7.11 8.97 -9.12
N CYS A 89 6.05 8.58 -9.82
CA CYS A 89 4.92 7.89 -9.19
C CYS A 89 5.35 6.56 -8.55
N LEU A 90 6.15 5.76 -9.27
CA LEU A 90 6.60 4.45 -8.79
C LEU A 90 7.56 4.56 -7.60
N THR A 91 8.45 5.57 -7.60
CA THR A 91 9.34 5.82 -6.46
C THR A 91 8.58 6.33 -5.25
N THR A 92 7.64 7.26 -5.42
CA THR A 92 6.79 7.73 -4.31
C THR A 92 5.95 6.62 -3.71
N ALA A 93 5.31 5.79 -4.54
CA ALA A 93 4.57 4.61 -4.05
C ALA A 93 5.48 3.64 -3.31
N THR A 94 6.69 3.41 -3.80
CA THR A 94 7.71 2.60 -3.13
C THR A 94 8.06 3.14 -1.74
N LEU A 95 8.26 4.46 -1.62
CA LEU A 95 8.56 5.10 -0.34
C LEU A 95 7.39 4.99 0.65
N MET A 96 6.15 5.22 0.21
CA MET A 96 4.97 5.09 1.07
C MET A 96 4.82 3.66 1.61
N VAL A 97 5.01 2.65 0.76
CA VAL A 97 5.03 1.24 1.21
C VAL A 97 6.18 0.99 2.18
N GLY A 98 7.37 1.55 1.93
CA GLY A 98 8.52 1.45 2.83
C GLY A 98 8.23 2.04 4.22
N VAL A 99 7.61 3.23 4.27
CA VAL A 99 7.17 3.85 5.54
C VAL A 99 6.15 2.98 6.25
N SER A 100 5.19 2.40 5.52
CA SER A 100 4.22 1.47 6.11
C SER A 100 4.89 0.24 6.73
N VAL A 101 5.86 -0.36 6.05
CA VAL A 101 6.62 -1.51 6.58
C VAL A 101 7.39 -1.12 7.85
N LEU A 102 8.07 0.03 7.85
CA LEU A 102 8.78 0.52 9.02
C LEU A 102 7.84 0.76 10.21
N ALA A 103 6.66 1.32 9.97
CA ALA A 103 5.65 1.52 11.00
C ALA A 103 5.16 0.17 11.56
N THR A 104 4.89 -0.82 10.70
CA THR A 104 4.44 -2.16 11.12
C THR A 104 5.50 -2.92 11.93
N ILE A 105 6.77 -2.86 11.53
CA ILE A 105 7.88 -3.52 12.27
C ILE A 105 8.02 -2.96 13.69
N ARG A 106 7.66 -1.69 13.91
CA ARG A 106 7.69 -1.05 15.23
C ARG A 106 6.52 -1.47 16.13
N LEU A 107 5.49 -2.13 15.61
CA LEU A 107 4.36 -2.61 16.40
C LEU A 107 4.74 -3.90 17.10
N ASN A 108 4.58 -3.93 18.43
CA ASN A 108 4.75 -5.14 19.22
C ASN A 108 3.40 -5.86 19.34
N SER A 109 3.35 -7.16 19.04
CA SER A 109 2.11 -7.94 19.14
C SER A 109 1.80 -8.23 20.62
N GLY A 110 1.05 -7.34 21.26
CA GLY A 110 0.48 -7.56 22.60
C GLY A 110 -0.74 -8.49 22.58
N TYR A 111 -0.98 -9.23 21.49
CA TYR A 111 -2.18 -10.02 21.31
C TYR A 111 -2.20 -11.25 22.23
N LYS A 112 -3.18 -11.30 23.14
CA LYS A 112 -3.59 -12.51 23.83
C LYS A 112 -4.91 -13.00 23.21
N PRO A 113 -4.94 -14.18 22.56
CA PRO A 113 -6.18 -14.72 22.01
C PRO A 113 -7.20 -14.93 23.13
N GLN A 114 -8.41 -14.37 22.96
CA GLN A 114 -9.53 -14.67 23.85
C GLN A 114 -10.08 -16.04 23.48
N ALA A 115 -10.08 -16.98 24.43
CA ALA A 115 -10.67 -18.29 24.23
C ALA A 115 -12.17 -18.13 24.00
N VAL A 116 -12.64 -18.59 22.84
CA VAL A 116 -14.07 -18.75 22.57
C VAL A 116 -14.52 -19.97 23.36
N SER A 117 -15.30 -19.75 24.42
CA SER A 117 -15.95 -20.79 25.22
C SER A 117 -17.15 -21.39 24.51
#